data_AF-A0A938VNT3-F1
#
_entry.id   AF-A0A938VNT3-F1
#
_cell.length_a   1.000
_cell.length_b   1.000
_cell.length_c   1.000
_cell.angle_alpha   90.00
_cell.angle_beta   90.00
_cell.angle_gamma   90.00
#
_symmetry.space_group_name_H-M   'P 1'
#
loop_
_entity.id
_entity.type
_entity.pdbx_description
1 polymer ?
#
loop_
_entity_poly.entity_id
_entity_poly.type
_entity_poly.pdbx_seq_one_letter_code
_entity_poly.pdbx_strand_id
1 'polypeptide(L)'
;MPYTPAATLRTRDVGRAGRRCAVVARTDQPGHLVDSELRLLFRALESPPPPPLIELPSWDAGLAMRAAQEWHATGRLTALHLGAAHSCINGLSSDASWEVDTADRPPQIMAQSAVVRMPFWLGRAGAEWCLWRAAERLVPHGRLYLVGARDRGVDGLRAVAEPVVGPLLSSAVGEHRRLYVYERTVSEPPPQDFPGTMDTAVAGQALRVHLHPLVFSPETVDFATEALAECLPPRGGRWLDLGCGSGVIATLAARRRDRQVTACDWSYAAAETTRATLDANGVGAQVVLADGVPEGADPFDVITLYPPFHVGHRVDHTPSERLLEAARAALAPRGEVVVALTSAQSEARLLRGRFRHVEVLLSAKSVRVFSCR
;
A
#
# COMPACT_ATOMS: atom_id res chain seq x y z
N MET A 1 -20.85 4.05 -1.23
CA MET A 1 -20.82 3.41 0.11
C MET A 1 -19.36 3.30 0.52
N PRO A 2 -19.02 3.53 1.80
CA PRO A 2 -17.64 3.39 2.27
C PRO A 2 -17.18 1.94 2.11
N TYR A 3 -15.92 1.76 1.74
CA TYR A 3 -15.28 0.46 1.56
C TYR A 3 -15.03 -0.15 2.94
N THR A 4 -15.98 -0.94 3.42
CA THR A 4 -15.74 -1.89 4.50
C THR A 4 -15.18 -3.15 3.85
N PRO A 5 -14.02 -3.72 4.28
CA PRO A 5 -13.65 -5.05 3.85
C PRO A 5 -14.68 -6.01 4.45
N ALA A 6 -15.70 -6.39 3.67
CA ALA A 6 -16.73 -7.36 4.04
C ALA A 6 -16.21 -8.81 3.99
N ALA A 7 -14.92 -9.01 3.74
CA ALA A 7 -14.30 -10.32 3.64
C ALA A 7 -13.60 -10.67 4.95
N THR A 8 -14.05 -11.74 5.60
CA THR A 8 -13.26 -12.40 6.64
C THR A 8 -12.34 -13.39 5.95
N LEU A 9 -11.03 -13.14 6.02
CA LEU A 9 -10.01 -14.09 5.55
C LEU A 9 -9.70 -15.04 6.70
N ARG A 10 -9.88 -16.35 6.47
CA ARG A 10 -9.45 -17.41 7.40
C ARG A 10 -8.42 -18.28 6.71
N THR A 11 -7.29 -18.49 7.36
CA THR A 11 -6.24 -19.43 6.96
C THR A 11 -6.45 -20.78 7.66
N ARG A 12 -6.20 -21.88 6.96
CA ARG A 12 -6.14 -23.23 7.55
C ARG A 12 -4.97 -23.99 6.94
N ASP A 13 -4.11 -24.56 7.78
CA ASP A 13 -3.05 -25.47 7.37
C ASP A 13 -3.66 -26.79 6.85
N VAL A 14 -3.30 -27.17 5.61
CA VAL A 14 -3.81 -28.35 4.91
C VAL A 14 -2.71 -29.37 4.57
N GLY A 15 -1.47 -29.21 5.08
CA GLY A 15 -0.34 -30.05 4.68
C GLY A 15 0.68 -30.39 5.77
N ARG A 16 1.42 -31.49 5.59
CA ARG A 16 2.25 -32.17 6.62
C ARG A 16 3.53 -31.42 7.09
N ALA A 17 3.69 -30.14 6.79
CA ALA A 17 4.88 -29.35 7.15
C ALA A 17 4.67 -27.82 7.12
N GLY A 18 3.44 -27.31 7.19
CA GLY A 18 3.18 -25.86 7.15
C GLY A 18 3.45 -25.17 5.81
N ARG A 19 3.41 -25.92 4.68
CA ARG A 19 3.78 -25.42 3.32
C ARG A 19 2.59 -25.12 2.41
N ARG A 20 1.35 -25.29 2.87
CA ARG A 20 0.14 -25.00 2.08
C ARG A 20 -0.92 -24.43 3.00
N CYS A 21 -1.27 -23.16 2.79
CA CYS A 21 -2.37 -22.53 3.50
C CYS A 21 -3.58 -22.40 2.57
N ALA A 22 -4.73 -22.88 3.03
CA ALA A 22 -6.00 -22.59 2.40
C ALA A 22 -6.46 -21.20 2.87
N VAL A 23 -6.43 -20.21 1.98
CA VAL A 23 -7.03 -18.89 2.25
C VAL A 23 -8.48 -18.97 1.80
N VAL A 24 -9.39 -18.86 2.78
CA VAL A 24 -10.83 -18.82 2.53
C VAL A 24 -11.28 -17.36 2.65
N ALA A 25 -11.68 -16.78 1.53
CA ALA A 25 -12.37 -15.50 1.53
C ALA A 25 -13.87 -15.78 1.70
N ARG A 26 -14.41 -15.43 2.87
CA ARG A 26 -15.86 -15.44 3.10
C ARG A 26 -16.37 -14.02 3.10
N THR A 27 -17.34 -13.74 2.24
CA THR A 27 -18.12 -12.51 2.30
C THR A 27 -19.58 -12.84 2.56
N ASP A 28 -20.19 -12.10 3.48
CA ASP A 28 -21.62 -12.21 3.76
C ASP A 28 -22.43 -11.43 2.68
N GLN A 29 -21.73 -10.70 1.80
CA GLN A 29 -22.29 -9.91 0.71
C GLN A 29 -21.47 -10.11 -0.59
N PRO A 30 -21.78 -11.15 -1.40
CA PRO A 30 -21.04 -11.50 -2.63
C PRO A 30 -20.87 -10.36 -3.63
N GLY A 31 -21.87 -9.47 -3.72
CA GLY A 31 -21.85 -8.32 -4.63
C GLY A 31 -20.80 -7.24 -4.30
N HIS A 32 -20.27 -7.23 -3.08
CA HIS A 32 -19.28 -6.25 -2.59
C HIS A 32 -17.82 -6.66 -2.82
N LEU A 33 -17.54 -7.93 -3.16
CA LEU A 33 -16.21 -8.37 -3.60
C LEU A 33 -15.87 -7.92 -5.02
N VAL A 34 -16.88 -7.48 -5.78
CA VAL A 34 -16.77 -7.24 -7.22
C VAL A 34 -17.08 -5.78 -7.54
N ASP A 35 -16.03 -4.98 -7.63
CA ASP A 35 -16.15 -3.61 -8.08
C ASP A 35 -16.42 -3.52 -9.60
N SER A 36 -16.70 -2.30 -10.06
CA SER A 36 -17.03 -2.03 -11.46
C SER A 36 -15.86 -2.28 -12.42
N GLU A 37 -14.61 -2.31 -11.96
CA GLU A 37 -13.43 -2.63 -12.77
C GLU A 37 -13.37 -4.13 -13.03
N LEU A 38 -13.54 -4.94 -11.98
CA LEU A 38 -13.61 -6.39 -12.09
C LEU A 38 -14.80 -6.82 -12.98
N ARG A 39 -15.98 -6.21 -12.82
CA ARG A 39 -17.13 -6.48 -13.70
C ARG A 39 -16.87 -6.13 -15.15
N LEU A 40 -16.08 -5.10 -15.43
CA LEU A 40 -15.72 -4.74 -16.81
C LEU A 40 -14.72 -5.75 -17.37
N LEU A 41 -13.68 -6.08 -16.60
CA LEU A 41 -12.68 -7.07 -16.95
C LEU A 41 -13.33 -8.41 -17.31
N PHE A 42 -14.19 -8.95 -16.43
CA PHE A 42 -14.83 -10.24 -16.68
C PHE A 42 -15.91 -10.21 -17.76
N ARG A 43 -16.52 -9.06 -18.07
CA ARG A 43 -17.44 -8.94 -19.22
C ARG A 43 -16.70 -8.88 -20.55
N ALA A 44 -15.53 -8.26 -20.57
CA ALA A 44 -14.69 -8.17 -21.76
C ALA A 44 -13.91 -9.46 -22.03
N LEU A 45 -13.81 -10.32 -21.01
CA LEU A 45 -13.17 -11.63 -21.08
C LEU A 45 -14.23 -12.71 -21.25
N GLU A 46 -14.24 -13.43 -22.37
CA GLU A 46 -15.13 -14.60 -22.58
C GLU A 46 -14.86 -15.71 -21.53
N SER A 47 -13.63 -15.76 -21.01
CA SER A 47 -13.17 -16.69 -19.97
C SER A 47 -12.08 -16.01 -19.12
N PRO A 48 -11.87 -16.42 -17.85
CA PRO A 48 -10.87 -15.81 -16.98
C PRO A 48 -9.46 -15.91 -17.60
N PRO A 49 -8.55 -14.97 -17.30
CA PRO A 49 -7.20 -15.00 -17.87
C PRO A 49 -6.48 -16.31 -17.54
N PRO A 50 -5.73 -16.90 -18.48
CA PRO A 50 -5.02 -18.14 -18.23
C PRO A 50 -3.96 -17.94 -17.13
N PRO A 51 -3.89 -18.84 -16.13
CA PRO A 51 -2.83 -18.81 -15.13
C PRO A 51 -1.47 -19.22 -15.73
N PRO A 52 -0.33 -18.79 -15.15
CA PRO A 52 -0.24 -17.87 -14.02
C PRO A 52 -0.62 -16.45 -14.43
N LEU A 53 -1.42 -15.81 -13.56
CA LEU A 53 -1.89 -14.43 -13.69
C LEU A 53 -1.10 -13.55 -12.72
N ILE A 54 -0.90 -12.25 -13.01
CA ILE A 54 -0.36 -11.29 -12.05
C ILE A 54 -1.34 -10.14 -11.85
N GLU A 55 -1.61 -9.70 -10.61
CA GLU A 55 -2.44 -8.53 -10.33
C GLU A 55 -1.61 -7.42 -9.66
N LEU A 56 -1.63 -6.22 -10.20
CA LEU A 56 -0.91 -5.04 -9.68
C LEU A 56 -1.87 -3.88 -9.42
N PRO A 57 -1.64 -3.05 -8.38
CA PRO A 57 -0.51 -3.10 -7.44
C PRO A 57 -0.73 -4.07 -6.27
N SER A 58 -1.56 -5.13 -6.40
CA SER A 58 -1.91 -6.02 -5.28
C SER A 58 -0.70 -6.65 -4.55
N TRP A 59 0.50 -6.57 -5.13
CA TRP A 59 1.79 -6.85 -4.49
C TRP A 59 2.18 -5.91 -3.34
N ASP A 60 1.66 -4.69 -3.30
CA ASP A 60 1.93 -3.72 -2.25
C ASP A 60 0.81 -3.60 -1.23
N ALA A 61 -0.36 -4.19 -1.53
CA ALA A 61 -1.46 -4.16 -0.60
C ALA A 61 -1.23 -5.18 0.52
N GLY A 62 -1.19 -4.74 1.78
CA GLY A 62 -1.21 -5.58 2.98
C GLY A 62 -2.33 -6.66 3.02
N LEU A 63 -3.26 -6.65 2.07
CA LEU A 63 -4.17 -7.74 1.70
C LEU A 63 -3.44 -9.05 1.32
N ALA A 64 -2.34 -8.98 0.57
CA ALA A 64 -1.48 -10.12 0.28
C ALA A 64 -0.86 -10.70 1.56
N MET A 65 -0.72 -9.87 2.58
CA MET A 65 -0.05 -10.19 3.83
C MET A 65 -0.92 -10.71 4.95
N ARG A 66 -2.19 -10.33 5.05
CA ARG A 66 -3.08 -11.11 5.92
C ARG A 66 -3.21 -12.55 5.42
N ALA A 67 -2.98 -12.77 4.12
CA ALA A 67 -2.85 -14.08 3.50
C ALA A 67 -1.42 -14.69 3.59
N ALA A 68 -0.37 -13.89 3.83
CA ALA A 68 1.03 -14.33 3.86
C ALA A 68 1.72 -14.27 5.25
N GLN A 69 1.07 -13.74 6.29
CA GLN A 69 1.55 -13.78 7.69
C GLN A 69 1.58 -15.22 8.26
N GLU A 70 1.10 -16.20 7.49
CA GLU A 70 1.46 -17.61 7.64
C GLU A 70 2.41 -18.04 6.49
N TRP A 71 3.66 -17.57 6.60
CA TRP A 71 4.94 -18.18 6.21
C TRP A 71 5.09 -19.22 5.07
N HIS A 72 6.09 -18.97 4.18
CA HIS A 72 6.98 -19.80 3.30
C HIS A 72 6.50 -21.13 2.65
N ALA A 73 6.68 -21.47 1.35
CA ALA A 73 7.46 -20.91 0.25
C ALA A 73 7.17 -21.55 -1.13
N THR A 74 6.32 -20.99 -2.03
CA THR A 74 6.20 -21.39 -3.46
C THR A 74 5.06 -20.67 -4.22
N GLY A 75 5.40 -19.62 -4.95
CA GLY A 75 4.90 -19.60 -6.32
C GLY A 75 3.47 -19.15 -6.66
N ARG A 76 2.54 -18.94 -5.73
CA ARG A 76 1.10 -18.86 -6.10
C ARG A 76 0.33 -17.69 -5.48
N LEU A 77 0.97 -16.54 -5.33
CA LEU A 77 0.35 -15.43 -4.60
C LEU A 77 -0.61 -14.55 -5.40
N THR A 78 -1.02 -14.96 -6.60
CA THR A 78 -1.54 -13.98 -7.56
C THR A 78 -2.96 -14.20 -8.10
N ALA A 79 -3.68 -15.20 -7.58
CA ALA A 79 -5.02 -15.55 -8.05
C ALA A 79 -6.14 -15.34 -7.01
N LEU A 80 -5.81 -14.78 -5.84
CA LEU A 80 -6.70 -14.78 -4.67
C LEU A 80 -7.89 -13.82 -4.80
N HIS A 81 -7.68 -12.59 -5.30
CA HIS A 81 -8.76 -11.60 -5.44
C HIS A 81 -9.59 -11.82 -6.71
N LEU A 82 -8.93 -12.11 -7.84
CA LEU A 82 -9.59 -12.34 -9.12
C LEU A 82 -10.33 -13.68 -9.18
N GLY A 83 -9.78 -14.75 -8.59
CA GLY A 83 -10.46 -16.04 -8.46
C GLY A 83 -11.70 -15.95 -7.56
N ALA A 84 -11.61 -15.22 -6.44
CA ALA A 84 -12.74 -14.94 -5.56
C ALA A 84 -13.84 -14.17 -6.27
N ALA A 85 -13.46 -13.07 -6.92
CA ALA A 85 -14.38 -12.25 -7.67
C ALA A 85 -15.03 -13.03 -8.82
N HIS A 86 -14.26 -13.83 -9.56
CA HIS A 86 -14.80 -14.64 -10.67
C HIS A 86 -15.82 -15.69 -10.18
N SER A 87 -15.52 -16.44 -9.12
CA SER A 87 -16.44 -17.42 -8.53
C SER A 87 -17.71 -16.77 -7.99
N CYS A 88 -17.60 -15.59 -7.36
CA CYS A 88 -18.76 -14.84 -6.87
C CYS A 88 -19.62 -14.23 -7.99
N ILE A 89 -19.01 -13.73 -9.08
CA ILE A 89 -19.73 -13.16 -10.24
C ILE A 89 -20.55 -14.21 -10.97
N ASN A 90 -19.97 -15.40 -11.12
CA ASN A 90 -20.60 -16.49 -11.87
C ASN A 90 -21.51 -17.37 -11.00
N GLY A 91 -21.75 -17.00 -9.74
CA GLY A 91 -22.60 -17.76 -8.82
C GLY A 91 -22.08 -19.17 -8.52
N LEU A 92 -20.78 -19.41 -8.71
CA LEU A 92 -20.16 -20.74 -8.62
C LEU A 92 -19.92 -21.17 -7.16
N SER A 93 -19.67 -20.21 -6.25
CA SER A 93 -19.75 -20.43 -4.80
C SER A 93 -19.78 -19.11 -4.00
N SER A 94 -20.36 -19.12 -2.80
CA SER A 94 -20.23 -18.05 -1.78
C SER A 94 -18.99 -18.22 -0.89
N ASP A 95 -18.42 -19.41 -0.90
CA ASP A 95 -17.22 -19.81 -0.17
C ASP A 95 -16.18 -20.23 -1.20
N ALA A 96 -15.05 -19.54 -1.25
CA ALA A 96 -13.98 -19.92 -2.15
C ALA A 96 -12.67 -20.07 -1.38
N SER A 97 -12.07 -21.26 -1.52
CA SER A 97 -10.87 -21.70 -0.82
C SER A 97 -9.77 -21.98 -1.83
N TRP A 98 -8.60 -21.37 -1.65
CA TRP A 98 -7.44 -21.63 -2.50
C TRP A 98 -6.19 -21.88 -1.69
N GLU A 99 -5.32 -22.75 -2.21
CA GLU A 99 -4.02 -23.06 -1.61
C GLU A 99 -2.96 -22.08 -2.13
N VAL A 100 -2.27 -21.41 -1.20
CA VAL A 100 -1.12 -20.52 -1.45
C VAL A 100 0.13 -21.11 -0.81
N ASP A 101 1.29 -20.81 -1.42
CA ASP A 101 2.59 -21.24 -0.95
C ASP A 101 3.57 -20.03 -1.05
N THR A 102 4.34 -19.74 0.01
CA THR A 102 4.45 -18.37 0.59
C THR A 102 5.89 -17.80 0.76
N ALA A 103 6.74 -17.75 -0.27
CA ALA A 103 8.20 -17.59 -0.06
C ALA A 103 8.61 -16.16 0.33
N ASP A 104 9.71 -16.01 1.10
CA ASP A 104 10.32 -14.72 1.54
C ASP A 104 10.58 -13.70 0.41
N ARG A 105 10.61 -14.17 -0.84
CA ARG A 105 10.69 -13.34 -2.03
C ARG A 105 9.61 -13.76 -3.01
N PRO A 106 8.88 -12.82 -3.65
CA PRO A 106 7.97 -13.18 -4.72
C PRO A 106 8.78 -13.88 -5.82
N PRO A 107 8.45 -15.12 -6.17
CA PRO A 107 9.22 -15.89 -7.14
C PRO A 107 9.28 -15.15 -8.47
N GLN A 108 10.36 -15.35 -9.21
CA GLN A 108 10.57 -14.83 -10.58
C GLN A 108 9.66 -15.57 -11.58
N ILE A 109 8.35 -15.53 -11.35
CA ILE A 109 7.38 -16.20 -12.19
C ILE A 109 7.12 -15.35 -13.42
N MET A 110 7.26 -15.99 -14.56
CA MET A 110 6.72 -15.51 -15.83
C MET A 110 5.26 -15.94 -15.95
N ALA A 111 4.40 -15.01 -16.35
CA ALA A 111 2.95 -15.12 -16.39
C ALA A 111 2.42 -15.03 -17.82
N GLN A 112 1.38 -15.80 -18.12
CA GLN A 112 0.67 -15.70 -19.40
C GLN A 112 -0.21 -14.45 -19.43
N SER A 113 -0.62 -13.96 -18.27
CA SER A 113 -1.50 -12.81 -18.13
C SER A 113 -1.12 -11.93 -16.95
N ALA A 114 -1.33 -10.62 -17.09
CA ALA A 114 -1.17 -9.65 -16.02
C ALA A 114 -2.35 -8.68 -16.06
N VAL A 115 -2.87 -8.28 -14.90
CA VAL A 115 -3.91 -7.30 -14.71
C VAL A 115 -3.30 -6.15 -13.92
N VAL A 116 -3.27 -4.97 -14.53
CA VAL A 116 -2.91 -3.73 -13.84
C VAL A 116 -4.20 -2.97 -13.59
N ARG A 117 -4.58 -2.87 -12.32
CA ARG A 117 -5.67 -2.02 -11.87
C ARG A 117 -5.09 -0.66 -11.56
N MET A 118 -5.55 0.38 -12.24
CA MET A 118 -4.97 1.70 -12.11
C MET A 118 -5.00 2.20 -10.66
N PRO A 119 -3.84 2.33 -10.00
CA PRO A 119 -3.80 2.74 -8.61
C PRO A 119 -3.74 4.25 -8.53
N PHE A 120 -4.90 4.91 -8.69
CA PHE A 120 -4.97 6.37 -8.79
C PHE A 120 -4.33 7.10 -7.59
N TRP A 121 -4.28 6.47 -6.41
CA TRP A 121 -3.66 7.02 -5.21
C TRP A 121 -2.12 6.99 -5.25
N LEU A 122 -1.52 6.15 -6.11
CA LEU A 122 -0.07 6.12 -6.36
C LEU A 122 0.36 7.08 -7.49
N GLY A 123 -0.60 7.79 -8.07
CA GLY A 123 -0.36 8.71 -9.17
C GLY A 123 0.17 8.01 -10.42
N ARG A 124 0.78 8.81 -11.30
CA ARG A 124 1.27 8.33 -12.60
C ARG A 124 2.49 7.41 -12.43
N ALA A 125 3.50 7.82 -11.67
CA ALA A 125 4.73 7.03 -11.46
C ALA A 125 4.44 5.61 -10.94
N GLY A 126 3.55 5.46 -9.95
CA GLY A 126 3.13 4.15 -9.46
C GLY A 126 2.40 3.29 -10.51
N ALA A 127 1.58 3.91 -11.36
CA ALA A 127 0.90 3.22 -12.44
C ALA A 127 1.87 2.78 -13.56
N GLU A 128 2.81 3.64 -13.96
CA GLU A 128 3.85 3.32 -14.94
C GLU A 128 4.77 2.21 -14.40
N TRP A 129 5.15 2.28 -13.12
CA TRP A 129 5.88 1.21 -12.46
C TRP A 129 5.13 -0.12 -12.49
N CYS A 130 3.81 -0.12 -12.23
CA CYS A 130 3.01 -1.34 -12.33
C CYS A 130 2.98 -1.91 -13.75
N LEU A 131 2.88 -1.05 -14.78
CA LEU A 131 2.96 -1.49 -16.18
C LEU A 131 4.31 -2.13 -16.49
N TRP A 132 5.40 -1.47 -16.06
CA TRP A 132 6.75 -1.96 -16.26
C TRP A 132 6.98 -3.31 -15.57
N ARG A 133 6.56 -3.45 -14.31
CA ARG A 133 6.62 -4.72 -13.55
C ARG A 133 5.76 -5.82 -14.15
N ALA A 134 4.60 -5.48 -14.72
CA ALA A 134 3.79 -6.45 -15.46
C ALA A 134 4.54 -6.91 -16.71
N ALA A 135 5.10 -5.98 -17.49
CA ALA A 135 5.89 -6.26 -18.68
C ALA A 135 7.07 -7.20 -18.40
N GLU A 136 7.88 -6.93 -17.37
CA GLU A 136 9.01 -7.79 -16.96
C GLU A 136 8.60 -9.23 -16.66
N ARG A 137 7.35 -9.44 -16.25
CA ARG A 137 6.86 -10.75 -15.81
C ARG A 137 5.91 -11.40 -16.80
N LEU A 138 5.61 -10.78 -17.93
CA LEU A 138 4.83 -11.41 -18.98
C LEU A 138 5.74 -12.26 -19.86
N VAL A 139 5.33 -13.49 -20.15
CA VAL A 139 5.95 -14.29 -21.22
C VAL A 139 5.79 -13.58 -22.57
N PRO A 140 6.64 -13.85 -23.58
CA PRO A 140 6.39 -13.41 -24.94
C PRO A 140 4.98 -13.80 -25.39
N HIS A 141 4.26 -12.86 -26.02
CA HIS A 141 2.85 -13.00 -26.41
C HIS A 141 1.85 -13.15 -25.24
N GLY A 142 2.30 -12.93 -24.01
CA GLY A 142 1.44 -12.79 -22.84
C GLY A 142 0.53 -11.56 -22.93
N ARG A 143 -0.57 -11.55 -22.17
CA ARG A 143 -1.57 -10.47 -22.21
C ARG A 143 -1.51 -9.57 -21.00
N LEU A 144 -1.44 -8.26 -21.21
CA LEU A 144 -1.69 -7.27 -20.17
C LEU A 144 -3.13 -6.77 -20.27
N TYR A 145 -3.83 -6.75 -19.14
CA TYR A 145 -5.15 -6.16 -18.95
C TYR A 145 -5.02 -4.91 -18.06
N LEU A 146 -5.06 -3.73 -18.66
CA LEU A 146 -5.04 -2.47 -17.94
C LEU A 146 -6.48 -1.99 -17.72
N VAL A 147 -6.94 -1.94 -16.47
CA VAL A 147 -8.30 -1.53 -16.12
C VAL A 147 -8.27 -0.38 -15.11
N GLY A 148 -9.18 0.59 -15.26
CA GLY A 148 -9.23 1.72 -14.34
C GLY A 148 -10.39 2.68 -14.61
N ALA A 149 -10.50 3.70 -13.77
CA ALA A 149 -11.50 4.75 -13.89
C ALA A 149 -11.11 5.83 -14.91
N ARG A 150 -12.06 6.20 -15.78
CA ARG A 150 -11.85 7.20 -16.84
C ARG A 150 -11.41 8.55 -16.27
N ASP A 151 -12.11 9.00 -15.23
CA ASP A 151 -11.86 10.26 -14.53
C ASP A 151 -10.63 10.23 -13.62
N ARG A 152 -9.95 9.08 -13.52
CA ARG A 152 -8.71 8.92 -12.74
C ARG A 152 -7.48 8.68 -13.60
N GLY A 153 -7.58 8.86 -14.92
CA GLY A 153 -6.43 8.97 -15.81
C GLY A 153 -5.99 7.69 -16.53
N VAL A 154 -6.81 6.63 -16.52
CA VAL A 154 -6.47 5.35 -17.18
C VAL A 154 -6.21 5.51 -18.68
N ASP A 155 -6.92 6.44 -19.32
CA ASP A 155 -6.75 6.76 -20.75
C ASP A 155 -5.33 7.28 -21.04
N GLY A 156 -4.74 8.02 -20.09
CA GLY A 156 -3.40 8.59 -20.22
C GLY A 156 -2.27 7.55 -20.19
N LEU A 157 -2.54 6.35 -19.66
CA LEU A 157 -1.55 5.27 -19.58
C LEU A 157 -1.38 4.50 -20.89
N ARG A 158 -2.25 4.71 -21.90
CA ARG A 158 -2.14 4.02 -23.19
C ARG A 158 -0.83 4.31 -23.91
N ALA A 159 -0.44 5.58 -23.93
CA ALA A 159 0.82 6.04 -24.53
C ALA A 159 2.06 5.48 -23.82
N VAL A 160 1.91 5.03 -22.57
CA VAL A 160 2.99 4.39 -21.79
C VAL A 160 2.99 2.88 -21.98
N ALA A 161 1.82 2.24 -22.03
CA ALA A 161 1.69 0.80 -22.15
C ALA A 161 2.24 0.28 -23.49
N GLU A 162 2.02 0.99 -24.60
CA GLU A 162 2.49 0.56 -25.92
C GLU A 162 4.02 0.36 -26.01
N PRO A 163 4.86 1.35 -25.65
CA PRO A 163 6.32 1.18 -25.69
C PRO A 163 6.86 0.24 -24.60
N VAL A 164 6.14 0.05 -23.49
CA VAL A 164 6.57 -0.82 -22.38
C VAL A 164 6.23 -2.28 -22.62
N VAL A 165 5.07 -2.56 -23.22
CA VAL A 165 4.47 -3.90 -23.31
C VAL A 165 4.40 -4.37 -24.76
N GLY A 166 3.84 -3.55 -25.65
CA GLY A 166 3.56 -3.89 -27.04
C GLY A 166 2.20 -3.37 -27.51
N PRO A 167 1.69 -3.84 -28.66
CA PRO A 167 0.53 -3.25 -29.31
C PRO A 167 -0.77 -3.49 -28.51
N LEU A 168 -1.68 -2.52 -28.62
CA LEU A 168 -3.05 -2.65 -28.14
C LEU A 168 -3.82 -3.65 -29.03
N LEU A 169 -4.36 -4.71 -28.44
CA LEU A 169 -5.19 -5.70 -29.11
C LEU A 169 -6.66 -5.29 -29.13
N SER A 170 -7.18 -4.86 -27.98
CA SER A 170 -8.59 -4.53 -27.83
C SER A 170 -8.83 -3.57 -26.67
N SER A 171 -10.04 -3.00 -26.63
CA SER A 171 -10.49 -2.17 -25.52
C SER A 171 -11.97 -2.40 -25.23
N ALA A 172 -12.36 -2.17 -23.98
CA ALA A 172 -13.76 -2.21 -23.58
C ALA A 172 -14.12 -0.98 -22.74
N VAL A 173 -15.36 -0.53 -22.91
CA VAL A 173 -15.91 0.64 -22.23
C VAL A 173 -16.98 0.17 -21.25
N GLY A 174 -16.74 0.44 -19.96
CA GLY A 174 -17.79 0.47 -18.94
C GLY A 174 -18.24 1.91 -18.71
N GLU A 175 -19.29 2.09 -17.90
CA GLU A 175 -19.87 3.39 -17.57
C GLU A 175 -18.79 4.44 -17.19
N HIS A 176 -18.13 4.26 -16.05
CA HIS A 176 -17.03 5.12 -15.58
C HIS A 176 -15.67 4.42 -15.65
N ARG A 177 -15.55 3.35 -16.44
CA ARG A 177 -14.38 2.46 -16.49
C ARG A 177 -13.89 2.22 -17.90
N ARG A 178 -12.60 1.90 -18.01
CA ARG A 178 -11.94 1.53 -19.26
C ARG A 178 -11.11 0.29 -19.02
N LEU A 179 -11.05 -0.54 -20.04
CA LEU A 179 -10.17 -1.68 -20.12
C LEU A 179 -9.40 -1.59 -21.43
N TYR A 180 -8.09 -1.83 -21.36
CA TYR A 180 -7.19 -1.95 -22.50
C TYR A 180 -6.44 -3.27 -22.41
N VAL A 181 -6.36 -3.99 -23.52
CA VAL A 181 -5.67 -5.28 -23.60
C VAL A 181 -4.48 -5.16 -24.54
N TYR A 182 -3.29 -5.45 -24.05
CA TYR A 182 -2.04 -5.39 -24.82
C TYR A 182 -1.41 -6.77 -24.94
N GLU A 183 -0.64 -6.97 -26.00
CA GLU A 183 0.20 -8.14 -26.19
C GLU A 183 1.66 -7.82 -25.84
N ARG A 184 2.30 -8.70 -25.07
CA ARG A 184 3.73 -8.62 -24.76
C ARG A 184 4.56 -8.97 -25.99
N THR A 185 5.02 -7.95 -26.71
CA THR A 185 5.92 -8.10 -27.87
C THR A 185 7.28 -7.42 -27.66
N VAL A 186 7.34 -6.43 -26.76
CA VAL A 186 8.60 -5.84 -26.30
C VAL A 186 9.31 -6.87 -25.42
N SER A 187 10.53 -7.27 -25.72
CA SER A 187 11.27 -8.26 -24.92
C SER A 187 11.86 -7.63 -23.64
N GLU A 188 12.38 -6.42 -23.77
CA GLU A 188 13.02 -5.66 -22.70
C GLU A 188 12.29 -4.32 -22.54
N PRO A 189 11.53 -4.13 -21.45
CA PRO A 189 10.84 -2.87 -21.25
C PRO A 189 11.88 -1.74 -21.00
N PRO A 190 11.59 -0.48 -21.38
CA PRO A 190 12.50 0.63 -21.16
C PRO A 190 12.94 0.74 -19.69
N PRO A 191 14.20 1.10 -19.40
CA PRO A 191 14.66 1.28 -18.02
C PRO A 191 13.80 2.32 -17.28
N GLN A 192 13.74 2.20 -15.96
CA GLN A 192 13.01 3.12 -15.07
C GLN A 192 13.99 3.79 -14.11
N ASP A 193 13.71 5.05 -13.76
CA ASP A 193 14.48 5.80 -12.77
C ASP A 193 14.17 5.40 -11.31
N PHE A 194 13.20 4.49 -11.14
CA PHE A 194 12.72 4.00 -9.85
C PHE A 194 12.96 2.50 -9.68
N PRO A 195 13.10 2.00 -8.44
CA PRO A 195 13.33 2.76 -7.22
C PRO A 195 14.69 3.48 -7.23
N GLY A 196 14.76 4.64 -6.57
CA GLY A 196 15.93 5.52 -6.60
C GLY A 196 16.35 6.01 -5.21
N THR A 197 17.29 6.95 -5.18
CA THR A 197 17.72 7.63 -3.95
C THR A 197 17.83 9.12 -4.18
N MET A 198 17.52 9.90 -3.15
CA MET A 198 17.66 11.36 -3.15
C MET A 198 18.40 11.81 -1.89
N ASP A 199 19.44 12.63 -2.09
CA ASP A 199 20.08 13.36 -1.00
C ASP A 199 19.33 14.68 -0.78
N THR A 200 18.90 14.94 0.46
CA THR A 200 18.13 16.12 0.84
C THR A 200 18.45 16.55 2.28
N ALA A 201 17.85 17.63 2.76
CA ALA A 201 17.89 18.03 4.16
C ALA A 201 16.46 18.21 4.69
N VAL A 202 16.14 17.55 5.80
CA VAL A 202 14.83 17.67 6.47
C VAL A 202 15.09 18.10 7.91
N ALA A 203 14.33 19.11 8.39
CA ALA A 203 14.53 19.71 9.71
C ALA A 203 16.00 20.13 9.97
N GLY A 204 16.67 20.67 8.93
CA GLY A 204 18.07 21.09 8.99
C GLY A 204 19.09 19.94 9.04
N GLN A 205 18.67 18.69 8.87
CA GLN A 205 19.56 17.53 8.90
C GLN A 205 19.67 16.86 7.53
N ALA A 206 20.89 16.64 7.06
CA ALA A 206 21.14 15.89 5.82
C ALA A 206 20.59 14.46 5.92
N LEU A 207 19.96 13.97 4.86
CA LEU A 207 19.36 12.64 4.76
C LEU A 207 19.53 12.10 3.34
N ARG A 208 19.82 10.79 3.25
CA ARG A 208 19.67 10.03 2.02
C ARG A 208 18.37 9.24 2.07
N VAL A 209 17.40 9.59 1.24
CA VAL A 209 16.06 8.98 1.23
C VAL A 209 15.94 8.02 0.06
N HIS A 210 15.51 6.78 0.31
CA HIS A 210 15.11 5.87 -0.74
C HIS A 210 13.71 6.21 -1.24
N LEU A 211 13.55 6.16 -2.57
CA LEU A 211 12.34 6.53 -3.26
C LEU A 211 11.75 5.32 -3.97
N HIS A 212 10.47 5.07 -3.75
CA HIS A 212 9.76 3.96 -4.37
C HIS A 212 8.40 4.43 -4.91
N PRO A 213 8.02 4.10 -6.16
CA PRO A 213 6.84 4.64 -6.84
C PRO A 213 5.51 4.13 -6.28
N LEU A 214 5.56 3.08 -5.44
CA LEU A 214 4.40 2.60 -4.67
C LEU A 214 4.31 3.22 -3.26
N VAL A 215 5.29 4.02 -2.85
CA VAL A 215 5.30 4.73 -1.56
C VAL A 215 4.79 6.15 -1.75
N PHE A 216 4.10 6.67 -0.74
CA PHE A 216 3.60 8.05 -0.77
C PHE A 216 4.73 9.05 -0.99
N SER A 217 4.45 10.08 -1.79
CA SER A 217 5.43 11.08 -2.22
C SER A 217 6.70 10.46 -2.84
N PRO A 218 6.56 9.75 -3.97
CA PRO A 218 7.62 8.90 -4.51
C PRO A 218 8.83 9.68 -5.06
N GLU A 219 8.72 11.00 -5.25
CA GLU A 219 9.76 11.82 -5.88
C GLU A 219 10.44 12.80 -4.90
N THR A 220 9.78 13.13 -3.80
CA THR A 220 10.22 14.20 -2.88
C THR A 220 9.78 13.90 -1.45
N VAL A 221 10.37 14.58 -0.46
CA VAL A 221 9.80 14.60 0.89
C VAL A 221 8.63 15.59 0.88
N ASP A 222 7.45 15.14 1.29
CA ASP A 222 6.27 16.00 1.30
C ASP A 222 6.32 17.01 2.45
N PHE A 223 5.63 18.14 2.28
CA PHE A 223 5.66 19.23 3.24
C PHE A 223 5.07 18.87 4.62
N ALA A 224 4.13 17.91 4.70
CA ALA A 224 3.60 17.47 5.99
C ALA A 224 4.60 16.61 6.75
N THR A 225 5.35 15.75 6.05
CA THR A 225 6.50 15.02 6.61
C THR A 225 7.59 15.98 7.08
N GLU A 226 7.92 17.02 6.31
CA GLU A 226 8.88 18.06 6.74
C GLU A 226 8.42 18.77 8.03
N ALA A 227 7.17 19.22 8.06
CA ALA A 227 6.59 19.89 9.22
C ALA A 227 6.57 18.97 10.46
N LEU A 228 6.23 17.69 10.28
CA LEU A 228 6.25 16.69 11.36
C LEU A 228 7.66 16.48 11.90
N ALA A 229 8.66 16.41 11.02
CA ALA A 229 10.06 16.26 11.36
C ALA A 229 10.60 17.44 12.20
N GLU A 230 10.15 18.67 11.93
CA GLU A 230 10.51 19.86 12.72
C GLU A 230 9.94 19.82 14.14
N CYS A 231 8.87 19.07 14.36
CA CYS A 231 8.12 19.02 15.61
C CYS A 231 8.42 17.78 16.47
N LEU A 232 9.44 16.97 16.12
CA LEU A 232 9.76 15.78 16.91
C LEU A 232 10.17 16.16 18.34
N PRO A 233 9.47 15.65 19.37
CA PRO A 233 9.72 16.06 20.75
C PRO A 233 11.11 15.59 21.20
N PRO A 234 11.80 16.33 22.09
CA PRO A 234 13.12 15.97 22.59
C PRO A 234 13.10 14.83 23.62
N ARG A 235 12.15 13.90 23.48
CA ARG A 235 11.89 12.79 24.40
C ARG A 235 12.68 11.54 23.99
N GLY A 236 13.20 10.80 24.97
CA GLY A 236 13.73 9.45 24.78
C GLY A 236 12.62 8.39 24.87
N GLY A 237 12.98 7.12 25.07
CA GLY A 237 12.02 6.04 25.34
C GLY A 237 11.57 5.30 24.09
N ARG A 238 10.37 4.71 24.13
CA ARG A 238 9.82 3.91 23.01
C ARG A 238 9.08 4.79 22.02
N TRP A 239 9.47 4.71 20.76
CA TRP A 239 8.94 5.52 19.67
C TRP A 239 8.27 4.64 18.62
N LEU A 240 7.10 5.05 18.15
CA LEU A 240 6.43 4.43 17.01
C LEU A 240 6.26 5.45 15.89
N ASP A 241 6.79 5.15 14.70
CA ASP A 241 6.43 5.83 13.46
C ASP A 241 5.31 5.05 12.76
N LEU A 242 4.07 5.54 12.89
CA LEU A 242 2.85 4.85 12.44
C LEU A 242 2.46 5.31 11.03
N GLY A 243 2.62 4.43 10.05
CA GLY A 243 2.55 4.75 8.62
C GLY A 243 3.87 5.35 8.12
N CYS A 244 4.97 4.60 8.27
CA CYS A 244 6.32 5.13 8.13
C CYS A 244 6.73 5.51 6.70
N GLY A 245 6.03 5.03 5.66
CA GLY A 245 6.25 5.47 4.28
C GLY A 245 7.71 5.34 3.81
N SER A 246 8.34 6.47 3.49
CA SER A 246 9.75 6.54 3.05
C SER A 246 10.78 6.39 4.18
N GLY A 247 10.33 6.38 5.44
CA GLY A 247 11.17 6.21 6.62
C GLY A 247 11.86 7.49 7.09
N VAL A 248 11.51 8.66 6.57
CA VAL A 248 12.12 9.95 6.97
C VAL A 248 11.97 10.20 8.47
N ILE A 249 10.75 10.07 9.01
CA ILE A 249 10.49 10.31 10.43
C ILE A 249 11.19 9.27 11.30
N ALA A 250 11.04 7.98 11.00
CA ALA A 250 11.77 6.91 11.66
C ALA A 250 13.30 7.14 11.69
N THR A 251 13.89 7.56 10.57
CA THR A 251 15.33 7.80 10.44
C THR A 251 15.79 8.98 11.31
N LEU A 252 15.06 10.09 11.27
CA LEU A 252 15.35 11.25 12.12
C LEU A 252 15.16 10.92 13.61
N ALA A 253 14.15 10.13 13.95
CA ALA A 253 13.94 9.65 15.30
C ALA A 253 15.11 8.78 15.78
N ALA A 254 15.56 7.83 14.95
CA ALA A 254 16.58 6.82 15.29
C ALA A 254 18.01 7.38 15.41
N ARG A 255 18.26 8.62 15.00
CA ARG A 255 19.55 9.29 15.20
C ARG A 255 19.92 9.49 16.67
N ARG A 256 18.93 9.51 17.56
CA ARG A 256 19.18 9.62 18.99
C ARG A 256 19.23 8.25 19.67
N ARG A 257 20.33 8.01 20.41
CA ARG A 257 20.61 6.73 21.08
C ARG A 257 19.68 6.43 22.26
N ASP A 258 18.99 7.44 22.79
CA ASP A 258 18.03 7.29 23.89
C ASP A 258 16.61 6.90 23.41
N ARG A 259 16.42 6.65 22.11
CA ARG A 259 15.14 6.26 21.50
C ARG A 259 15.19 4.84 20.98
N GLN A 260 14.17 4.06 21.31
CA GLN A 260 13.90 2.73 20.76
C GLN A 260 12.80 2.90 19.70
N VAL A 261 13.21 3.02 18.44
CA VAL A 261 12.30 3.33 17.33
C VAL A 261 11.77 2.06 16.69
N THR A 262 10.45 1.98 16.60
CA THR A 262 9.71 1.05 15.74
C THR A 262 9.05 1.87 14.62
N ALA A 263 9.24 1.47 13.38
CA ALA A 263 8.55 2.01 12.22
C ALA A 263 7.59 0.94 11.71
N CYS A 264 6.36 1.33 11.37
CA CYS A 264 5.42 0.40 10.78
C CYS A 264 4.60 0.99 9.65
N ASP A 265 4.28 0.16 8.68
CA ASP A 265 3.39 0.49 7.58
C ASP A 265 2.62 -0.77 7.19
N TRP A 266 1.51 -0.61 6.48
CA TRP A 266 0.75 -1.72 5.90
C TRP A 266 1.26 -2.09 4.49
N SER A 267 2.01 -1.18 3.87
CA SER A 267 2.66 -1.34 2.57
C SER A 267 4.02 -2.03 2.72
N TYR A 268 4.21 -3.13 1.98
CA TYR A 268 5.50 -3.81 1.93
C TYR A 268 6.56 -2.90 1.29
N ALA A 269 6.19 -2.17 0.24
CA ALA A 269 7.10 -1.22 -0.39
C ALA A 269 7.55 -0.12 0.58
N ALA A 270 6.66 0.39 1.42
CA ALA A 270 6.99 1.37 2.45
C ALA A 270 7.93 0.80 3.51
N ALA A 271 7.66 -0.42 4.00
CA ALA A 271 8.54 -1.07 4.96
C ALA A 271 9.95 -1.34 4.40
N GLU A 272 10.07 -1.81 3.15
CA GLU A 272 11.37 -2.00 2.51
C GLU A 272 12.07 -0.67 2.22
N THR A 273 11.33 0.34 1.76
CA THR A 273 11.88 1.69 1.53
C THR A 273 12.39 2.31 2.82
N THR A 274 11.65 2.14 3.92
CA THR A 274 12.06 2.58 5.26
C THR A 274 13.34 1.89 5.71
N ARG A 275 13.47 0.56 5.53
CA ARG A 275 14.72 -0.17 5.83
C ARG A 275 15.90 0.37 5.04
N ALA A 276 15.71 0.55 3.72
CA ALA A 276 16.75 1.07 2.85
C ALA A 276 17.17 2.51 3.24
N THR A 277 16.21 3.38 3.58
CA THR A 277 16.49 4.73 4.08
C THR A 277 17.26 4.70 5.41
N LEU A 278 16.88 3.85 6.36
CA LEU A 278 17.59 3.69 7.63
C LEU A 278 19.05 3.26 7.41
N ASP A 279 19.24 2.23 6.58
CA ASP A 279 20.57 1.69 6.23
C ASP A 279 21.44 2.73 5.54
N ALA A 280 20.89 3.48 4.58
CA ALA A 280 21.60 4.53 3.86
C ALA A 280 22.07 5.69 4.76
N ASN A 281 21.45 5.86 5.93
CA ASN A 281 21.81 6.86 6.93
C ASN A 281 22.57 6.29 8.14
N GLY A 282 22.87 4.98 8.15
CA GLY A 282 23.63 4.32 9.21
C GLY A 282 22.92 4.32 10.57
N VAL A 283 21.58 4.31 10.58
CA VAL A 283 20.77 4.27 11.81
C VAL A 283 19.92 3.01 11.85
N GLY A 284 19.69 2.49 13.06
CA GLY A 284 18.91 1.27 13.27
C GLY A 284 17.55 1.58 13.90
N ALA A 285 16.49 0.97 13.35
CA ALA A 285 15.16 0.93 13.93
C ALA A 285 14.50 -0.42 13.59
N GLN A 286 13.54 -0.86 14.41
CA GLN A 286 12.72 -2.02 14.07
C GLN A 286 11.73 -1.61 12.98
N VAL A 287 11.65 -2.35 11.86
CA VAL A 287 10.65 -2.09 10.81
C VAL A 287 9.68 -3.26 10.73
N VAL A 288 8.42 -2.98 11.02
CA VAL A 288 7.34 -3.96 11.12
C VAL A 288 6.29 -3.67 10.06
N LEU A 289 5.76 -4.72 9.46
CA LEU A 289 4.71 -4.61 8.48
C LEU A 289 3.38 -4.97 9.15
N ALA A 290 2.51 -3.98 9.31
CA ALA A 290 1.33 -4.03 10.17
C ALA A 290 0.20 -3.11 9.67
N ASP A 291 -1.07 -3.53 9.85
CA ASP A 291 -2.25 -2.67 9.64
C ASP A 291 -2.52 -1.86 10.91
N GLY A 292 -1.77 -0.77 11.07
CA GLY A 292 -1.81 0.08 12.27
C GLY A 292 -0.73 -0.28 13.29
N VAL A 293 -1.03 -0.11 14.59
CA VAL A 293 -0.07 -0.40 15.67
C VAL A 293 0.23 -1.91 15.69
N PRO A 294 1.52 -2.32 15.78
CA PRO A 294 1.88 -3.74 15.85
C PRO A 294 1.22 -4.47 17.03
N GLU A 295 0.71 -5.66 16.78
CA GLU A 295 0.07 -6.49 17.80
C GLU A 295 1.08 -6.92 18.89
N GLY A 296 0.68 -6.85 20.15
CA GLY A 296 1.53 -7.22 21.29
C GLY A 296 2.67 -6.24 21.61
N ALA A 297 2.71 -5.07 20.94
CA ALA A 297 3.70 -4.04 21.25
C ALA A 297 3.51 -3.46 22.66
N ASP A 298 4.62 -3.16 23.33
CA ASP A 298 4.61 -2.39 24.57
C ASP A 298 4.12 -0.94 24.33
N PRO A 299 3.53 -0.27 25.32
CA PRO A 299 3.07 1.10 25.17
C PRO A 299 4.19 2.09 24.82
N PHE A 300 3.93 3.04 23.92
CA PHE A 300 4.92 3.98 23.39
C PHE A 300 4.93 5.33 24.12
N ASP A 301 6.12 5.90 24.32
CA ASP A 301 6.29 7.25 24.86
C ASP A 301 5.92 8.32 23.82
N VAL A 302 6.22 8.06 22.54
CA VAL A 302 5.91 8.96 21.43
C VAL A 302 5.43 8.14 20.25
N ILE A 303 4.32 8.58 19.64
CA ILE A 303 3.84 8.04 18.38
C ILE A 303 3.78 9.18 17.36
N THR A 304 4.54 9.08 16.27
CA THR A 304 4.43 10.00 15.14
C THR A 304 3.43 9.45 14.12
N LEU A 305 2.57 10.31 13.59
CA LEU A 305 1.54 9.92 12.65
C LEU A 305 1.27 11.01 11.62
N TYR A 306 1.39 10.67 10.34
CA TYR A 306 0.77 11.43 9.26
C TYR A 306 -0.32 10.55 8.64
N PRO A 307 -1.59 10.67 9.08
CA PRO A 307 -2.59 9.67 8.77
C PRO A 307 -3.05 9.80 7.30
N PRO A 308 -3.29 8.66 6.61
CA PRO A 308 -3.75 8.67 5.23
C PRO A 308 -5.15 9.27 5.13
N PHE A 309 -5.45 9.86 3.98
CA PHE A 309 -6.80 10.28 3.60
C PHE A 309 -6.99 10.02 2.11
N HIS A 310 -8.20 9.60 1.72
CA HIS A 310 -8.51 9.40 0.31
C HIS A 310 -9.29 10.60 -0.24
N VAL A 311 -8.76 11.23 -1.29
CA VAL A 311 -9.46 12.27 -2.05
C VAL A 311 -10.20 11.62 -3.22
N GLY A 312 -11.40 11.11 -2.88
CA GLY A 312 -12.37 10.49 -3.79
C GLY A 312 -13.45 11.49 -4.27
N HIS A 313 -14.69 11.02 -4.44
CA HIS A 313 -15.86 11.91 -4.56
C HIS A 313 -16.18 12.65 -3.23
N ARG A 314 -15.65 12.19 -2.09
CA ARG A 314 -15.66 12.83 -0.76
C ARG A 314 -14.38 12.46 -0.02
N VAL A 315 -13.93 13.32 0.89
CA VAL A 315 -12.82 13.00 1.81
C VAL A 315 -13.30 11.95 2.82
N ASP A 316 -12.63 10.80 2.84
CA ASP A 316 -12.85 9.75 3.82
C ASP A 316 -11.80 9.81 4.94
N HIS A 317 -12.28 9.96 6.18
CA HIS A 317 -11.46 10.03 7.38
C HIS A 317 -11.44 8.73 8.17
N THR A 318 -12.22 7.71 7.79
CA THR A 318 -12.35 6.48 8.57
C THR A 318 -11.00 5.78 8.82
N PRO A 319 -10.07 5.68 7.85
CA PRO A 319 -8.73 5.16 8.13
C PRO A 319 -7.95 6.01 9.14
N SER A 320 -7.99 7.35 9.00
CA SER A 320 -7.33 8.28 9.91
C SER A 320 -7.87 8.17 11.35
N GLU A 321 -9.19 8.06 11.50
CA GLU A 321 -9.86 7.91 12.80
C GLU A 321 -9.44 6.61 13.48
N ARG A 322 -9.42 5.48 12.74
CA ARG A 322 -9.00 4.18 13.26
C ARG A 322 -7.54 4.21 13.74
N LEU A 323 -6.64 4.80 12.95
CA LEU A 323 -5.22 4.90 13.31
C LEU A 323 -5.00 5.80 14.52
N LEU A 324 -5.71 6.93 14.62
CA LEU A 324 -5.61 7.81 15.78
C LEU A 324 -6.12 7.15 17.07
N GLU A 325 -7.21 6.39 17.02
CA GLU A 325 -7.68 5.64 18.18
C GLU A 325 -6.70 4.54 18.58
N ALA A 326 -6.14 3.81 17.61
CA ALA A 326 -5.12 2.80 17.87
C ALA A 326 -3.86 3.41 18.49
N ALA A 327 -3.39 4.54 17.95
CA ALA A 327 -2.26 5.28 18.51
C ALA A 327 -2.53 5.72 19.95
N ARG A 328 -3.70 6.32 20.22
CA ARG A 328 -4.09 6.74 21.57
C ARG A 328 -4.12 5.57 22.55
N ALA A 329 -4.64 4.41 22.14
CA ALA A 329 -4.69 3.21 22.97
C ALA A 329 -3.30 2.62 23.27
N ALA A 330 -2.33 2.86 22.39
CA ALA A 330 -0.97 2.36 22.49
C ALA A 330 -0.02 3.30 23.26
N LEU A 331 -0.49 4.42 23.80
CA LEU A 331 0.35 5.34 24.56
C LEU A 331 0.71 4.79 25.95
N ALA A 332 1.98 4.95 26.33
CA ALA A 332 2.44 4.84 27.70
C ALA A 332 1.83 5.96 28.57
N PRO A 333 1.83 5.82 29.91
CA PRO A 333 1.48 6.93 30.79
C PRO A 333 2.31 8.18 30.47
N ARG A 334 1.64 9.31 30.22
CA ARG A 334 2.25 10.59 29.80
C ARG A 334 2.96 10.52 28.43
N GLY A 335 2.64 9.53 27.61
CA GLY A 335 3.04 9.52 26.20
C GLY A 335 2.24 10.54 25.39
N GLU A 336 2.69 10.79 24.16
CA GLU A 336 2.02 11.72 23.25
C GLU A 336 1.97 11.19 21.81
N VAL A 337 0.90 11.51 21.10
CA VAL A 337 0.82 11.40 19.65
C VAL A 337 1.22 12.74 19.06
N VAL A 338 2.21 12.75 18.17
CA VAL A 338 2.57 13.91 17.36
C VAL A 338 2.03 13.69 15.95
N VAL A 339 0.99 14.44 15.59
CA VAL A 339 0.23 14.22 14.36
C VAL A 339 0.29 15.42 13.43
N ALA A 340 0.66 15.18 12.18
CA ALA A 340 0.56 16.18 11.11
C ALA A 340 -0.77 16.01 10.37
N LEU A 341 -1.49 17.11 10.14
CA LEU A 341 -2.74 17.14 9.39
C LEU A 341 -2.67 18.21 8.30
N THR A 342 -3.17 17.88 7.12
CA THR A 342 -3.31 18.84 6.01
C THR A 342 -4.67 19.56 6.07
N SER A 343 -4.83 20.65 5.32
CA SER A 343 -6.11 21.36 5.17
C SER A 343 -7.24 20.50 4.58
N ALA A 344 -6.90 19.40 3.91
CA ALA A 344 -7.88 18.41 3.44
C ALA A 344 -8.45 17.57 4.59
N GLN A 345 -7.81 17.56 5.76
CA GLN A 345 -8.19 16.77 6.92
C GLN A 345 -8.91 17.62 7.96
N SER A 346 -10.08 17.14 8.42
CA SER A 346 -10.86 17.86 9.43
C SER A 346 -10.31 17.61 10.83
N GLU A 347 -9.58 18.57 11.38
CA GLU A 347 -9.11 18.54 12.77
C GLU A 347 -10.24 18.35 13.78
N ALA A 348 -11.36 19.04 13.58
CA ALA A 348 -12.52 18.90 14.45
C ALA A 348 -13.03 17.45 14.45
N ARG A 349 -12.97 16.78 13.30
CA ARG A 349 -13.36 15.38 13.18
C ARG A 349 -12.32 14.42 13.71
N LEU A 350 -11.03 14.73 13.60
CA LEU A 350 -9.93 13.84 13.96
C LEU A 350 -9.44 13.99 15.40
N LEU A 351 -9.52 15.17 16.02
CA LEU A 351 -8.90 15.42 17.32
C LEU A 351 -9.90 15.74 18.44
N ARG A 352 -11.06 16.34 18.12
CA ARG A 352 -12.03 16.81 19.13
C ARG A 352 -12.51 15.66 20.02
N GLY A 353 -12.32 15.81 21.33
CA GLY A 353 -12.80 14.86 22.34
C GLY A 353 -12.03 13.55 22.42
N ARG A 354 -10.98 13.33 21.60
CA ARG A 354 -10.15 12.10 21.65
C ARG A 354 -9.03 12.18 22.66
N PHE A 355 -8.39 13.34 22.75
CA PHE A 355 -7.28 13.59 23.65
C PHE A 355 -7.69 14.59 24.72
N ARG A 356 -7.10 14.46 25.92
CA ARG A 356 -7.36 15.39 27.02
C ARG A 356 -6.67 16.72 26.77
N HIS A 357 -5.50 16.67 26.15
CA HIS A 357 -4.73 17.85 25.80
C HIS A 357 -4.30 17.79 24.33
N VAL A 358 -4.55 18.88 23.61
CA VAL A 358 -4.16 19.05 22.20
C VAL A 358 -3.47 20.41 22.09
N GLU A 359 -2.21 20.40 21.70
CA GLU A 359 -1.36 21.56 21.55
C GLU A 359 -0.94 21.69 20.08
N VAL A 360 -1.01 22.89 19.50
CA VAL A 360 -0.49 23.16 18.15
C VAL A 360 1.00 23.42 18.28
N LEU A 361 1.83 22.55 17.72
CA LEU A 361 3.29 22.69 17.71
C LEU A 361 3.74 23.58 16.55
N LEU A 362 3.08 23.46 15.41
CA LEU A 362 3.41 24.19 14.19
C LEU A 362 2.15 24.43 13.34
N SER A 363 2.11 25.61 12.72
CA SER A 363 1.12 25.95 11.71
C SER A 363 1.81 26.65 10.54
N ALA A 364 1.95 25.95 9.41
CA ALA A 364 2.65 26.45 8.24
C ALA A 364 1.96 25.98 6.96
N LYS A 365 1.84 26.89 5.97
CA LYS A 365 1.15 26.64 4.70
C LYS A 365 -0.23 26.01 4.91
N SER A 366 -0.47 24.82 4.36
CA SER A 366 -1.68 24.02 4.47
C SER A 366 -1.55 22.85 5.46
N VAL A 367 -0.57 22.88 6.36
CA VAL A 367 -0.30 21.83 7.35
C VAL A 367 -0.29 22.39 8.76
N ARG A 368 -0.84 21.62 9.71
CA ARG A 368 -0.67 21.83 11.13
C ARG A 368 -0.18 20.56 11.81
N VAL A 369 0.73 20.74 12.77
CA VAL A 369 1.26 19.64 13.60
C VAL A 369 0.81 19.84 15.04
N PHE A 370 0.31 18.76 15.63
CA PHE A 370 -0.26 18.75 16.97
C PHE A 370 0.48 17.77 17.88
N SER A 371 0.67 18.14 19.14
CA SER A 371 0.96 17.18 20.22
C SER A 371 -0.36 16.85 20.93
N CYS A 372 -0.64 15.57 21.13
CA CYS A 372 -1.90 15.06 21.66
C CYS A 372 -1.65 14.07 22.80
N ARG A 373 -2.24 14.31 23.98
CA ARG A 373 -2.02 13.53 25.22
C ARG A 373 -3.33 13.09 25.89
#